data_AF-A0A6A6R6R2-F1
#
_entry.id   AF-A0A6A6R6R2-F1
#
_cell.length_a   1.000
_cell.length_b   1.000
_cell.length_c   1.000
_cell.angle_alpha   90.00
_cell.angle_beta   90.00
_cell.angle_gamma   90.00
#
_symmetry.space_group_name_H-M   'P 1'
#
loop_
_entity.id
_entity.type
_entity.pdbx_description
1 polymer ?
#
loop_
_entity_poly.entity_id
_entity_poly.type
_entity_poly.pdbx_seq_one_letter_code
_entity_poly.pdbx_strand_id
1 'polypeptide(L)'
;MHPLRPILRPTPLLPYLRLPSTLRRNGTHQWRLNSGSATPNVNDLRPSFEAPPPPPPPKKPRSLFIYIWGTTFIFIGLAAGHVARSFVAPPPFPDPESREDRFRLEVLRRDIDSLDIVKALRAEGYHLHSDTALDESSKGKSGWRELDFPAILSDPSGTKLEDASQNISNDQILKPEITRTLTQKTMAGSGGLGIQRAFWNPLTRELIAVVFFGGRLSGWPGLAHGGAIATVLQDGLSRVVAGPDTILDSVPSPSSLSLSYARPTQANNFYVLRASISSRLDEQTLLPQSTPDSGKSWFPWSKNVTKSPVSSGTGPVVEVSGTIENMAGQVCVRAKAAFPASAVRG
;
A
#
# COMPACT_ATOMS: atom_id res chain seq x y z
N MET A 1 -40.93 -37.35 22.48
CA MET A 1 -40.75 -38.59 23.26
C MET A 1 -40.42 -39.73 22.30
N HIS A 2 -39.18 -40.20 22.37
CA HIS A 2 -38.75 -41.61 22.23
C HIS A 2 -38.99 -42.40 20.91
N PRO A 3 -38.23 -43.48 20.63
CA PRO A 3 -36.96 -43.43 19.87
C PRO A 3 -36.83 -44.62 18.87
N LEU A 4 -35.58 -44.97 18.50
CA LEU A 4 -35.03 -46.25 17.95
C LEU A 4 -34.44 -46.07 16.54
N ARG A 5 -33.11 -45.91 16.37
CA ARG A 5 -31.98 -46.87 16.47
C ARG A 5 -31.63 -47.53 15.11
N PRO A 6 -30.36 -47.98 14.91
CA PRO A 6 -29.53 -47.62 13.75
C PRO A 6 -29.16 -48.86 12.89
N ILE A 7 -28.14 -48.71 12.03
CA ILE A 7 -27.23 -49.71 11.43
C ILE A 7 -27.25 -49.64 9.90
N LEU A 8 -26.15 -49.18 9.29
CA LEU A 8 -25.29 -49.98 8.40
C LEU A 8 -24.06 -49.15 7.99
N ARG A 9 -22.88 -49.70 8.29
CA ARG A 9 -21.58 -49.27 7.77
C ARG A 9 -21.48 -49.67 6.29
N PRO A 10 -20.57 -49.04 5.53
CA PRO A 10 -19.45 -49.85 5.05
C PRO A 10 -18.08 -49.17 5.25
N THR A 11 -17.09 -50.05 5.42
CA THR A 11 -15.68 -49.76 5.69
C THR A 11 -14.86 -50.05 4.40
N PRO A 12 -13.53 -49.88 4.36
CA PRO A 12 -12.81 -48.81 3.67
C PRO A 12 -11.97 -49.30 2.47
N LEU A 13 -11.48 -48.41 1.60
CA LEU A 13 -10.28 -48.69 0.78
C LEU A 13 -9.56 -47.38 0.43
N LEU A 14 -8.53 -47.02 1.21
CA LEU A 14 -7.49 -46.07 0.79
C LEU A 14 -6.13 -46.66 1.17
N PRO A 15 -5.24 -46.93 0.20
CA PRO A 15 -3.91 -47.44 0.49
C PRO A 15 -3.00 -46.33 1.02
N TYR A 16 -2.27 -46.70 2.07
CA TYR A 16 -1.22 -45.94 2.75
C TYR A 16 -0.12 -45.51 1.76
N LEU A 17 0.03 -44.20 1.51
CA LEU A 17 1.23 -43.64 0.88
C LEU A 17 2.40 -43.71 1.87
N ARG A 18 3.24 -44.76 1.77
CA ARG A 18 4.54 -44.82 2.45
C ARG A 18 5.55 -43.97 1.66
N LEU A 19 6.04 -42.89 2.28
CA LEU A 19 7.24 -42.20 1.82
C LEU A 19 8.48 -43.11 1.98
N PRO A 20 9.38 -43.20 0.99
CA PRO A 20 10.66 -43.86 1.16
C PRO A 20 11.65 -42.95 1.90
N SER A 21 11.89 -43.25 3.16
CA SER A 21 13.03 -42.76 3.94
C SER A 21 14.23 -43.68 3.74
N THR A 22 15.20 -43.30 2.90
CA THR A 22 16.53 -43.93 2.89
C THR A 22 17.63 -42.88 2.80
N LEU A 23 17.89 -42.21 3.93
CA LEU A 23 19.17 -41.60 4.24
C LEU A 23 20.09 -42.73 4.72
N ARG A 24 20.80 -43.40 3.80
CA ARG A 24 21.79 -44.43 4.16
C ARG A 24 23.11 -43.73 4.51
N ARG A 25 23.26 -43.51 5.82
CA ARG A 25 24.46 -43.07 6.53
C ARG A 25 25.62 -44.04 6.30
N ASN A 26 26.80 -43.51 5.99
CA ASN A 26 28.06 -44.23 5.81
C ASN A 26 28.36 -45.13 7.02
N GLY A 27 28.56 -46.42 6.75
CA GLY A 27 28.98 -47.43 7.73
C GLY A 27 30.49 -47.38 7.93
N THR A 28 30.86 -47.14 9.18
CA THR A 28 32.20 -47.11 9.76
C THR A 28 32.92 -48.46 9.67
N HIS A 29 34.21 -48.42 9.33
CA HIS A 29 35.15 -49.54 9.46
C HIS A 29 35.29 -49.95 10.94
N GLN A 30 35.02 -51.22 11.26
CA GLN A 30 35.36 -51.81 12.56
C GLN A 30 36.41 -52.90 12.35
N TRP A 31 37.60 -52.65 12.85
CA TRP A 31 38.67 -53.63 13.01
C TRP A 31 38.30 -54.57 14.16
N ARG A 32 38.16 -55.87 13.88
CA ARG A 32 38.02 -56.91 14.92
C ARG A 32 39.34 -57.66 15.05
N LEU A 33 39.90 -57.61 16.25
CA LEU A 33 41.11 -58.30 16.67
C LEU A 33 40.90 -59.83 16.63
N ASN A 34 41.92 -60.49 16.11
CA ASN A 34 42.06 -61.92 15.95
C ASN A 34 42.56 -62.53 17.27
N SER A 35 41.86 -63.52 17.81
CA SER A 35 42.37 -64.41 18.85
C SER A 35 41.63 -65.74 18.80
N GLY A 36 42.34 -66.81 18.47
CA GLY A 36 41.79 -68.16 18.45
C GLY A 36 42.66 -69.13 17.66
N SER A 37 43.60 -69.76 18.36
CA SER A 37 44.47 -70.82 17.90
C SER A 37 43.73 -72.01 17.29
N ALA A 38 44.06 -72.37 16.05
CA ALA A 38 43.80 -73.69 15.49
C ALA A 38 45.03 -74.17 14.72
N THR A 39 45.40 -75.42 14.95
CA THR A 39 46.61 -76.13 14.52
C THR A 39 46.78 -76.20 13.00
N PRO A 40 48.02 -76.25 12.46
CA PRO A 40 48.25 -76.35 11.03
C PRO A 40 48.01 -77.79 10.56
N ASN A 41 47.07 -77.97 9.63
CA ASN A 41 46.89 -79.24 8.90
C ASN A 41 47.86 -79.24 7.71
N VAL A 42 48.66 -80.30 7.58
CA VAL A 42 49.83 -80.41 6.69
C VAL A 42 49.44 -80.75 5.23
N ASN A 43 48.19 -80.53 4.83
CA ASN A 43 47.68 -80.91 3.49
C ASN A 43 47.47 -79.75 2.50
N ASP A 44 47.82 -78.51 2.83
CA ASP A 44 47.62 -77.35 1.95
C ASP A 44 48.89 -76.91 1.19
N LEU A 45 49.62 -77.87 0.61
CA LEU A 45 50.63 -77.59 -0.42
C LEU A 45 50.01 -77.78 -1.81
N ARG A 46 49.05 -76.92 -2.16
CA ARG A 46 48.60 -76.75 -3.55
C ARG A 46 48.85 -75.30 -3.95
N PRO A 47 49.61 -75.01 -5.01
CA PRO A 47 49.73 -73.64 -5.51
C PRO A 47 48.36 -73.19 -6.03
N SER A 48 47.71 -72.30 -5.27
CA SER A 48 46.50 -71.60 -5.70
C SER A 48 46.89 -70.65 -6.83
N PHE A 49 46.57 -71.03 -8.07
CA PHE A 49 46.48 -70.08 -9.17
C PHE A 49 45.31 -69.14 -8.86
N GLU A 50 45.61 -67.94 -8.37
CA GLU A 50 44.62 -66.89 -8.18
C GLU A 50 44.16 -66.40 -9.55
N ALA A 51 42.91 -66.70 -9.91
CA ALA A 51 42.33 -66.27 -11.16
C ALA A 51 42.21 -64.72 -11.20
N PRO A 52 42.43 -64.07 -12.35
CA PRO A 52 42.32 -62.62 -12.45
C PRO A 52 40.89 -62.17 -12.09
N PRO A 53 40.72 -61.02 -11.42
CA PRO A 53 39.42 -60.55 -10.96
C PRO A 53 38.47 -60.35 -12.15
N PRO A 54 37.18 -60.70 -12.01
CA PRO A 54 36.21 -60.54 -13.09
C PRO A 54 36.06 -59.06 -13.47
N PRO A 55 35.82 -58.75 -14.77
CA PRO A 55 35.64 -57.38 -15.22
C PRO A 55 34.43 -56.72 -14.51
N PRO A 56 34.48 -55.40 -14.25
CA PRO A 56 33.39 -54.70 -13.58
C PRO A 56 32.09 -54.84 -14.40
N PRO A 57 30.93 -54.99 -13.74
CA PRO A 57 29.66 -55.17 -14.43
C PRO A 57 29.33 -53.95 -15.30
N PRO A 58 28.73 -54.13 -16.49
CA PRO A 58 28.37 -53.03 -17.37
C PRO A 58 27.36 -52.10 -16.70
N LYS A 59 27.65 -50.79 -16.69
CA LYS A 59 26.75 -49.78 -16.12
C LYS A 59 25.49 -49.67 -16.99
N LYS A 60 24.33 -49.98 -16.41
CA LYS A 60 23.03 -49.89 -17.10
C LYS A 60 22.75 -48.44 -17.54
N PRO A 61 22.35 -48.18 -18.80
CA PRO A 61 22.07 -46.82 -19.24
C PRO A 61 20.90 -46.25 -18.42
N ARG A 62 21.09 -45.04 -17.90
CA ARG A 62 20.04 -44.31 -17.17
C ARG A 62 18.97 -43.91 -18.18
N SER A 63 17.70 -44.17 -17.86
CA SER A 63 16.58 -43.87 -18.76
C SER A 63 16.48 -42.37 -19.03
N LEU A 64 16.81 -41.95 -20.26
CA LEU A 64 16.64 -40.57 -20.73
C LEU A 64 15.16 -40.17 -20.82
N PHE A 65 14.26 -41.16 -20.93
CA PHE A 65 12.81 -40.92 -20.98
C PHE A 65 12.29 -40.18 -19.75
N ILE A 66 12.84 -40.42 -18.56
CA ILE A 66 12.42 -39.73 -17.34
C ILE A 66 12.71 -38.22 -17.45
N TYR A 67 13.84 -37.85 -18.06
CA TYR A 67 14.18 -36.45 -18.29
C TYR A 67 13.33 -35.83 -19.40
N ILE A 68 13.05 -36.56 -20.48
CA ILE A 68 12.17 -36.10 -21.58
C ILE A 68 10.75 -35.82 -21.08
N TRP A 69 10.17 -36.75 -20.30
CA TRP A 69 8.87 -36.54 -19.69
C TRP A 69 8.91 -35.40 -18.67
N GLY A 70 9.93 -35.35 -17.82
CA GLY A 70 10.11 -34.29 -16.83
C GLY A 70 10.18 -32.90 -17.46
N THR A 71 10.96 -32.70 -18.53
CA THR A 71 11.03 -31.41 -19.22
C THR A 71 9.71 -31.06 -19.88
N THR A 72 9.04 -32.02 -20.52
CA THR A 72 7.75 -31.80 -21.18
C THR A 72 6.69 -31.30 -20.18
N PHE A 73 6.56 -31.95 -19.01
CA PHE A 73 5.61 -31.50 -17.98
C PHE A 73 5.98 -30.14 -17.38
N ILE A 74 7.28 -29.83 -17.24
CA ILE A 74 7.73 -28.50 -16.80
C ILE A 74 7.35 -27.43 -17.82
N PHE A 75 7.58 -27.67 -19.12
CA PHE A 75 7.20 -26.72 -20.18
C PHE A 75 5.69 -26.51 -20.24
N ILE A 76 4.90 -27.58 -20.14
CA ILE A 76 3.44 -27.48 -20.09
C ILE A 76 2.98 -26.69 -18.85
N GLY A 77 3.57 -26.96 -17.68
CA GLY A 77 3.26 -26.22 -16.45
C GLY A 77 3.62 -24.74 -16.55
N LEU A 78 4.77 -24.40 -17.14
CA LEU A 78 5.18 -23.02 -17.39
C LEU A 78 4.25 -22.31 -18.39
N ALA A 79 3.90 -22.99 -19.48
CA ALA A 79 2.98 -22.44 -20.49
C ALA A 79 1.59 -22.21 -19.91
N ALA A 80 1.02 -23.20 -19.22
CA ALA A 80 -0.28 -23.10 -18.55
C ALA A 80 -0.28 -22.01 -17.47
N GLY A 81 0.78 -21.93 -16.66
CA GLY A 81 0.94 -20.89 -15.64
C GLY A 81 1.03 -19.48 -16.24
N HIS A 82 1.72 -19.32 -17.36
CA HIS A 82 1.80 -18.04 -18.07
C HIS A 82 0.43 -17.62 -18.61
N VAL A 83 -0.29 -18.54 -19.26
CA VAL A 83 -1.64 -18.27 -19.79
C VAL A 83 -2.62 -17.92 -18.65
N ALA A 84 -2.62 -18.69 -17.56
CA ALA A 84 -3.47 -18.42 -16.40
C ALA A 84 -3.19 -17.04 -15.79
N ARG A 85 -1.92 -16.63 -15.72
CA ARG A 85 -1.53 -15.29 -15.24
C ARG A 85 -2.11 -14.18 -16.11
N SER A 86 -2.16 -14.37 -17.43
CA SER A 86 -2.72 -13.38 -18.35
C SER A 86 -4.25 -13.18 -18.21
N PHE A 87 -4.97 -14.19 -17.72
CA PHE A 87 -6.42 -14.09 -17.50
C PHE A 87 -6.80 -13.66 -16.07
N VAL A 88 -5.95 -13.95 -15.09
CA VAL A 88 -6.22 -13.64 -13.67
C VAL A 88 -5.66 -12.28 -13.25
N ALA A 89 -4.54 -11.84 -13.84
CA ALA A 89 -3.98 -10.53 -13.54
C ALA A 89 -4.84 -9.44 -14.19
N PRO A 90 -5.27 -8.42 -13.43
CA PRO A 90 -5.93 -7.27 -14.02
C PRO A 90 -4.98 -6.61 -15.04
N PRO A 91 -5.52 -5.97 -16.10
CA PRO A 91 -4.69 -5.27 -17.07
C PRO A 91 -3.80 -4.26 -16.34
N PRO A 92 -2.54 -4.10 -16.76
CA PRO A 92 -1.66 -3.12 -16.15
C PRO A 92 -2.26 -1.70 -16.31
N PHE A 93 -2.00 -0.85 -15.33
CA PHE A 93 -2.34 0.57 -15.44
C PHE A 93 -1.60 1.21 -16.63
N PRO A 94 -2.19 2.21 -17.29
CA PRO A 94 -1.51 2.94 -18.34
C PRO A 94 -0.23 3.58 -17.81
N ASP A 95 0.71 3.84 -18.70
CA ASP A 95 1.87 4.65 -18.37
C ASP A 95 1.43 6.09 -18.11
N PRO A 96 1.99 6.76 -17.08
CA PRO A 96 1.69 8.16 -16.82
C PRO A 96 1.87 9.02 -18.07
N GLU A 97 0.99 9.98 -18.27
CA GLU A 97 1.00 10.92 -19.41
C GLU A 97 0.75 10.32 -20.80
N SER A 98 0.57 8.99 -20.91
CA SER A 98 0.06 8.35 -22.13
C SER A 98 -1.33 8.87 -22.51
N ARG A 99 -1.75 8.66 -23.76
CA ARG A 99 -3.06 9.11 -24.24
C ARG A 99 -4.20 8.49 -23.43
N GLU A 100 -4.06 7.21 -23.09
CA GLU A 100 -5.01 6.44 -22.30
C GLU A 100 -5.08 6.92 -20.85
N ASP A 101 -3.94 7.34 -20.28
CA ASP A 101 -3.87 7.93 -18.94
C ASP A 101 -4.59 9.29 -18.89
N ARG A 102 -4.32 10.15 -19.87
CA ARG A 102 -4.98 11.47 -20.00
C ARG A 102 -6.49 11.33 -20.11
N PHE A 103 -6.97 10.37 -20.90
CA PHE A 103 -8.40 10.11 -21.03
C PHE A 103 -9.02 9.63 -19.70
N ARG A 104 -8.35 8.73 -18.98
CA ARG A 104 -8.82 8.28 -17.66
C ARG A 104 -8.83 9.42 -16.63
N LEU A 105 -7.81 10.26 -16.63
CA LEU A 105 -7.76 11.46 -15.78
C LEU A 105 -8.90 12.42 -16.11
N GLU A 106 -9.20 12.65 -17.38
CA GLU A 106 -10.31 13.51 -17.79
C GLU A 106 -11.67 12.97 -17.28
N VAL A 107 -11.88 11.64 -17.32
CA VAL A 107 -13.07 11.01 -16.74
C VAL A 107 -13.10 11.19 -15.22
N LEU A 108 -12.02 10.85 -14.51
CA LEU A 108 -11.92 11.04 -13.07
C LEU A 108 -12.11 12.51 -12.65
N ARG A 109 -11.72 13.46 -13.50
CA ARG A 109 -11.88 14.89 -13.28
C ARG A 109 -13.36 15.26 -13.31
N ARG A 110 -14.11 14.74 -14.29
CA ARG A 110 -15.57 14.92 -14.36
C ARG A 110 -16.26 14.26 -13.18
N ASP A 111 -15.82 13.06 -12.80
CA ASP A 111 -16.39 12.31 -11.68
C ASP A 111 -16.20 13.06 -10.37
N ILE A 112 -14.98 13.54 -10.06
CA ILE A 112 -14.73 14.30 -8.82
C ILE A 112 -15.53 15.62 -8.80
N ASP A 113 -15.63 16.30 -9.94
CA ASP A 113 -16.37 17.56 -10.07
C ASP A 113 -17.89 17.33 -9.97
N SER A 114 -18.36 16.10 -10.23
CA SER A 114 -19.77 15.71 -10.09
C SER A 114 -20.19 15.40 -8.66
N LEU A 115 -19.25 15.17 -7.74
CA LEU A 115 -19.53 14.80 -6.35
C LEU A 115 -20.26 15.92 -5.60
N ASP A 116 -21.29 15.56 -4.84
CA ASP A 116 -22.14 16.51 -4.12
C ASP A 116 -21.34 17.36 -3.12
N ILE A 117 -20.35 16.77 -2.44
CA ILE A 117 -19.47 17.50 -1.53
C ILE A 117 -18.65 18.58 -2.26
N VAL A 118 -18.15 18.29 -3.46
CA VAL A 118 -17.36 19.24 -4.26
C VAL A 118 -18.26 20.36 -4.76
N LYS A 119 -19.47 20.02 -5.24
CA LYS A 119 -20.47 21.01 -5.65
C LYS A 119 -20.90 21.91 -4.48
N ALA A 120 -21.14 21.33 -3.31
CA ALA A 120 -21.51 22.08 -2.11
C ALA A 120 -20.41 23.04 -1.67
N LEU A 121 -19.16 22.57 -1.58
CA LEU A 121 -18.02 23.41 -1.20
C LEU A 121 -17.75 24.53 -2.22
N ARG A 122 -17.99 24.28 -3.51
CA ARG A 122 -17.92 25.32 -4.55
C ARG A 122 -19.06 26.33 -4.47
N ALA A 123 -20.27 25.88 -4.17
CA ALA A 123 -21.43 26.76 -4.00
C ALA A 123 -21.31 27.63 -2.74
N GLU A 124 -20.67 27.12 -1.69
CA GLU A 124 -20.32 27.86 -0.48
C GLU A 124 -19.04 28.69 -0.64
N GLY A 125 -18.27 28.49 -1.70
CA GLY A 125 -16.95 29.07 -1.88
C GLY A 125 -16.94 30.49 -2.45
N TYR A 126 -15.82 31.20 -2.26
CA TYR A 126 -15.58 32.45 -2.99
C TYR A 126 -15.29 32.11 -4.44
N HIS A 127 -16.18 32.50 -5.36
CA HIS A 127 -15.86 32.45 -6.79
C HIS A 127 -14.73 33.46 -7.07
N LEU A 128 -13.52 32.97 -7.35
CA LEU A 128 -12.35 33.79 -7.71
C LEU A 128 -12.58 34.65 -8.98
N HIS A 129 -13.73 34.50 -9.65
CA HIS A 129 -14.05 35.11 -10.95
C HIS A 129 -15.39 35.88 -10.96
N SER A 130 -16.02 36.14 -9.81
CA SER A 130 -17.24 36.96 -9.80
C SER A 130 -17.00 38.30 -9.12
N ASP A 131 -16.97 39.36 -9.92
CA ASP A 131 -17.16 40.76 -9.52
C ASP A 131 -18.57 41.05 -8.94
N THR A 132 -19.21 40.05 -8.33
CA THR A 132 -20.52 40.18 -7.71
C THR A 132 -20.30 40.41 -6.22
N ALA A 133 -20.61 41.62 -5.76
CA ALA A 133 -20.63 41.94 -4.34
C ALA A 133 -21.52 40.93 -3.59
N LEU A 134 -21.01 40.41 -2.47
CA LEU A 134 -21.72 39.50 -1.57
C LEU A 134 -23.08 40.11 -1.22
N ASP A 135 -24.15 39.37 -1.49
CA ASP A 135 -25.48 39.72 -1.02
C ASP A 135 -25.46 39.74 0.52
N GLU A 136 -25.99 40.80 1.15
CA GLU A 136 -25.91 41.00 2.60
C GLU A 136 -26.59 39.86 3.40
N SER A 137 -27.35 39.00 2.71
CA SER A 137 -27.98 37.81 3.27
C SER A 137 -27.00 36.66 3.62
N SER A 138 -25.72 36.71 3.22
CA SER A 138 -24.73 35.64 3.51
C SER A 138 -23.75 35.98 4.65
N LYS A 139 -24.09 36.94 5.51
CA LYS A 139 -23.33 37.33 6.71
C LYS A 139 -23.25 36.15 7.69
N GLY A 140 -22.21 35.31 7.55
CA GLY A 140 -21.92 34.20 8.47
C GLY A 140 -21.67 32.82 7.82
N LYS A 141 -21.77 32.67 6.49
CA LYS A 141 -21.39 31.42 5.80
C LYS A 141 -19.95 31.53 5.30
N SER A 142 -19.09 30.64 5.78
CA SER A 142 -17.66 30.63 5.51
C SER A 142 -17.36 30.32 4.05
N GLY A 143 -16.76 31.28 3.33
CA GLY A 143 -16.36 31.05 1.95
C GLY A 143 -15.16 30.11 1.86
N TRP A 144 -15.38 28.89 1.38
CA TRP A 144 -14.32 27.94 1.04
C TRP A 144 -13.49 28.46 -0.14
N ARG A 145 -12.16 28.33 -0.07
CA ARG A 145 -11.23 28.63 -1.17
C ARG A 145 -10.70 27.33 -1.75
N GLU A 146 -10.91 27.09 -3.04
CA GLU A 146 -10.31 25.96 -3.75
C GLU A 146 -8.81 26.22 -3.99
N LEU A 147 -7.94 25.30 -3.56
CA LEU A 147 -6.47 25.48 -3.62
C LEU A 147 -5.87 25.03 -4.95
N ASP A 148 -6.33 23.89 -5.48
CA ASP A 148 -5.72 23.23 -6.64
C ASP A 148 -6.64 23.33 -7.87
N PHE A 149 -7.26 24.50 -8.13
CA PHE A 149 -8.10 24.67 -9.31
C PHE A 149 -7.23 24.63 -10.58
N PRO A 150 -7.40 23.65 -11.48
CA PRO A 150 -6.62 23.63 -12.69
C PRO A 150 -7.15 24.74 -13.60
N ALA A 151 -6.38 25.82 -13.75
CA ALA A 151 -6.63 26.90 -14.73
C ALA A 151 -6.58 26.43 -16.21
N ILE A 152 -6.67 25.12 -16.45
CA ILE A 152 -6.80 24.48 -17.76
C ILE A 152 -8.29 24.37 -18.13
N LEU A 153 -9.07 25.43 -17.90
CA LEU A 153 -10.37 25.61 -18.57
C LEU A 153 -10.25 26.62 -19.72
N SER A 154 -9.06 27.14 -19.99
CA SER A 154 -8.84 28.13 -21.05
C SER A 154 -8.22 27.59 -22.33
N ASP A 155 -7.83 26.31 -22.42
CA ASP A 155 -7.31 25.78 -23.69
C ASP A 155 -7.52 24.26 -23.88
N PRO A 156 -8.50 23.82 -24.70
CA PRO A 156 -8.68 22.42 -25.10
C PRO A 156 -7.72 21.98 -26.22
N SER A 157 -6.85 22.88 -26.70
CA SER A 157 -5.80 22.59 -27.68
C SER A 157 -4.50 22.27 -26.95
N GLY A 158 -4.17 20.99 -26.83
CA GLY A 158 -2.88 20.52 -26.31
C GLY A 158 -1.69 20.90 -27.19
N THR A 159 -1.33 22.19 -27.22
CA THR A 159 -0.12 22.69 -27.84
C THR A 159 0.95 22.91 -26.76
N LYS A 160 1.90 21.97 -26.76
CA LYS A 160 3.24 21.94 -26.14
C LYS A 160 3.62 23.15 -25.27
N LEU A 161 3.78 22.85 -23.97
CA LEU A 161 4.27 23.75 -22.92
C LEU A 161 5.81 23.88 -22.92
N GLU A 162 6.45 23.90 -24.09
CA GLU A 162 7.91 24.04 -24.21
C GLU A 162 8.36 25.27 -25.02
N ASP A 163 7.49 25.86 -25.86
CA ASP A 163 7.93 26.94 -26.78
C ASP A 163 7.50 28.37 -26.37
N ALA A 164 6.84 28.56 -25.22
CA ALA A 164 6.29 29.88 -24.81
C ALA A 164 7.07 30.60 -23.70
N SER A 165 8.41 30.44 -23.64
CA SER A 165 9.27 31.17 -22.68
C SER A 165 9.96 32.41 -23.25
N GLN A 166 9.65 32.84 -24.46
CA GLN A 166 10.23 34.07 -25.01
C GLN A 166 9.14 34.95 -25.63
N ASN A 167 8.93 36.12 -25.02
CA ASN A 167 8.06 37.23 -25.43
C ASN A 167 6.58 37.19 -24.98
N ILE A 168 6.31 37.22 -23.68
CA ILE A 168 5.13 37.93 -23.15
C ILE A 168 5.53 38.67 -21.86
N SER A 169 5.22 39.97 -21.83
CA SER A 169 5.42 40.92 -20.74
C SER A 169 4.78 40.47 -19.42
N ASN A 170 5.50 40.74 -18.32
CA ASN A 170 5.06 40.62 -16.94
C ASN A 170 3.80 41.47 -16.67
N ASP A 171 2.64 40.82 -16.47
CA ASP A 171 1.65 41.12 -15.43
C ASP A 171 0.36 40.31 -15.68
N GLN A 172 -0.09 39.56 -14.67
CA GLN A 172 -1.43 38.97 -14.54
C GLN A 172 -1.84 37.72 -15.37
N ILE A 173 -0.95 36.73 -15.50
CA ILE A 173 -1.44 35.33 -15.61
C ILE A 173 -1.09 34.65 -14.29
N LEU A 174 -2.06 34.65 -13.36
CA LEU A 174 -2.02 33.86 -12.13
C LEU A 174 -1.99 32.38 -12.51
N LYS A 175 -0.79 31.87 -12.83
CA LYS A 175 -0.52 30.45 -12.93
C LYS A 175 -0.86 29.88 -11.54
N PRO A 176 -1.85 28.99 -11.38
CA PRO A 176 -2.15 28.41 -10.08
C PRO A 176 -0.86 27.73 -9.61
N GLU A 177 -0.24 28.30 -8.58
CA GLU A 177 1.03 27.85 -8.09
C GLU A 177 0.82 26.46 -7.49
N ILE A 178 1.53 25.47 -8.04
CA ILE A 178 1.39 24.08 -7.64
C ILE A 178 1.79 23.98 -6.16
N THR A 179 0.79 23.87 -5.28
CA THR A 179 1.03 23.84 -3.83
C THR A 179 1.74 22.56 -3.41
N ARG A 180 1.57 21.45 -4.16
CA ARG A 180 2.12 20.12 -3.85
C ARG A 180 3.04 19.59 -4.94
N THR A 181 4.32 19.41 -4.66
CA THR A 181 5.24 18.87 -5.68
C THR A 181 5.25 17.34 -5.68
N LEU A 182 5.33 16.69 -4.51
CA LEU A 182 5.48 15.24 -4.39
C LEU A 182 4.23 14.48 -4.85
N THR A 183 3.06 14.83 -4.32
CA THR A 183 1.81 14.11 -4.60
C THR A 183 1.25 14.45 -5.99
N GLN A 184 1.59 15.61 -6.57
CA GLN A 184 1.13 16.01 -7.91
C GLN A 184 2.06 15.60 -9.04
N LYS A 185 3.38 15.54 -8.81
CA LYS A 185 4.36 15.16 -9.84
C LYS A 185 4.71 13.68 -9.75
N THR A 186 5.26 13.24 -8.61
CA THR A 186 5.79 11.88 -8.46
C THR A 186 4.69 10.82 -8.42
N MET A 187 3.54 11.16 -7.85
CA MET A 187 2.37 10.27 -7.77
C MET A 187 1.30 10.63 -8.79
N ALA A 188 1.66 11.30 -9.90
CA ALA A 188 0.73 11.66 -10.96
C ALA A 188 0.14 10.44 -11.69
N GLY A 189 -0.85 10.71 -12.55
CA GLY A 189 -1.48 9.72 -13.41
C GLY A 189 -2.72 9.07 -12.80
N SER A 190 -3.55 8.47 -13.65
CA SER A 190 -4.81 7.81 -13.29
C SER A 190 -4.62 6.60 -12.38
N GLY A 191 -3.43 5.98 -12.39
CA GLY A 191 -3.06 4.92 -11.45
C GLY A 191 -2.53 5.43 -10.11
N GLY A 192 -2.22 6.73 -9.98
CA GLY A 192 -1.63 7.36 -8.80
C GLY A 192 -2.62 8.21 -7.98
N LEU A 193 -2.14 9.31 -7.40
CA LEU A 193 -2.94 10.40 -6.80
C LEU A 193 -3.31 11.44 -7.89
N GLY A 194 -3.79 10.94 -9.04
CA GLY A 194 -3.89 11.73 -10.26
C GLY A 194 -4.75 12.98 -10.09
N ILE A 195 -5.82 12.91 -9.31
CA ILE A 195 -6.77 14.00 -9.11
C ILE A 195 -7.09 14.18 -7.63
N GLN A 196 -7.04 15.45 -7.23
CA GLN A 196 -7.39 15.93 -5.91
C GLN A 196 -8.09 17.29 -6.04
N ARG A 197 -9.05 17.54 -5.17
CA ARG A 197 -9.73 18.83 -5.01
C ARG A 197 -9.64 19.22 -3.55
N ALA A 198 -8.90 20.27 -3.24
CA ALA A 198 -8.70 20.73 -1.88
C ALA A 198 -9.38 22.08 -1.67
N PHE A 199 -10.15 22.20 -0.59
CA PHE A 199 -10.89 23.38 -0.19
C PHE A 199 -10.41 23.79 1.19
N TRP A 200 -9.99 25.03 1.34
CA TRP A 200 -9.48 25.58 2.58
C TRP A 200 -10.35 26.74 3.05
N ASN A 201 -10.63 26.77 4.34
CA ASN A 201 -11.44 27.81 4.95
C ASN A 201 -10.53 28.86 5.62
N PRO A 202 -10.56 30.13 5.17
CA PRO A 202 -9.73 31.18 5.75
C PRO A 202 -10.10 31.55 7.19
N LEU A 203 -11.36 31.34 7.58
CA LEU A 203 -11.85 31.74 8.90
C LEU A 203 -11.58 30.66 9.95
N THR A 204 -11.90 29.41 9.64
CA THR A 204 -11.76 28.29 10.60
C THR A 204 -10.40 27.58 10.51
N ARG A 205 -9.63 27.85 9.45
CA ARG A 205 -8.39 27.10 9.11
C ARG A 205 -8.63 25.59 9.01
N GLU A 206 -9.78 25.23 8.46
CA GLU A 206 -10.11 23.84 8.13
C GLU A 206 -9.80 23.56 6.67
N LEU A 207 -9.42 22.32 6.38
CA LEU A 207 -9.21 21.82 5.03
C LEU A 207 -10.13 20.63 4.80
N ILE A 208 -10.86 20.66 3.69
CA ILE A 208 -11.56 19.51 3.15
C ILE A 208 -10.96 19.21 1.78
N ALA A 209 -10.41 18.02 1.60
CA ALA A 209 -9.88 17.58 0.33
C ALA A 209 -10.52 16.28 -0.12
N VAL A 210 -11.00 16.24 -1.36
CA VAL A 210 -11.42 14.99 -2.00
C VAL A 210 -10.24 14.43 -2.77
N VAL A 211 -9.87 13.20 -2.46
CA VAL A 211 -8.68 12.53 -3.00
C VAL A 211 -9.08 11.21 -3.64
N PHE A 212 -8.55 10.94 -4.82
CA PHE A 212 -8.64 9.64 -5.47
C PHE A 212 -7.38 8.81 -5.19
N PHE A 213 -7.54 7.58 -4.72
CA PHE A 213 -6.43 6.64 -4.56
C PHE A 213 -6.40 5.66 -5.73
N GLY A 214 -5.50 5.86 -6.71
CA GLY A 214 -5.36 4.94 -7.84
C GLY A 214 -4.68 3.60 -7.47
N GLY A 215 -4.90 2.57 -8.30
CA GLY A 215 -4.46 1.21 -8.01
C GLY A 215 -2.95 0.94 -8.14
N ARG A 216 -2.13 1.84 -8.71
CA ARG A 216 -0.66 1.75 -8.60
C ARG A 216 -0.18 2.07 -7.19
N LEU A 217 -1.04 2.65 -6.35
CA LEU A 217 -0.78 2.93 -4.94
C LEU A 217 -1.33 1.82 -4.04
N SER A 218 -1.67 0.65 -4.57
CA SER A 218 -2.15 -0.47 -3.76
C SER A 218 -0.99 -1.21 -3.08
N GLY A 219 -1.15 -1.48 -1.77
CA GLY A 219 -0.21 -2.32 -1.01
C GLY A 219 -0.64 -3.79 -0.96
N TRP A 220 -1.95 -4.03 -0.96
CA TRP A 220 -2.58 -5.33 -1.05
C TRP A 220 -3.60 -5.31 -2.20
N PRO A 221 -3.91 -6.42 -2.88
CA PRO A 221 -4.85 -6.42 -4.00
C PRO A 221 -6.16 -5.69 -3.65
N GLY A 222 -6.43 -4.58 -4.35
CA GLY A 222 -7.63 -3.76 -4.17
C GLY A 222 -7.62 -2.80 -2.97
N LEU A 223 -6.56 -2.76 -2.15
CA LEU A 223 -6.44 -1.85 -1.00
C LEU A 223 -5.28 -0.86 -1.20
N ALA A 224 -5.56 0.41 -0.93
CA ALA A 224 -4.56 1.47 -0.93
C ALA A 224 -3.45 1.19 0.10
N HIS A 225 -2.21 1.50 -0.27
CA HIS A 225 -1.02 1.33 0.55
C HIS A 225 -1.07 2.28 1.75
N GLY A 226 -0.83 1.76 2.96
CA GLY A 226 -0.85 2.57 4.19
C GLY A 226 0.07 3.79 4.13
N GLY A 227 1.27 3.63 3.54
CA GLY A 227 2.19 4.75 3.33
C GLY A 227 1.65 5.81 2.35
N ALA A 228 0.90 5.42 1.32
CA ALA A 228 0.31 6.40 0.40
C ALA A 228 -0.78 7.22 1.11
N ILE A 229 -1.57 6.57 1.96
CA ILE A 229 -2.57 7.22 2.81
C ILE A 229 -1.89 8.18 3.80
N ALA A 230 -0.79 7.74 4.42
CA ALA A 230 0.02 8.56 5.31
C ALA A 230 0.55 9.82 4.63
N THR A 231 1.06 9.69 3.40
CA THR A 231 1.56 10.82 2.60
C THR A 231 0.45 11.84 2.31
N VAL A 232 -0.73 11.39 1.89
CA VAL A 232 -1.89 12.28 1.64
C VAL A 232 -2.33 12.99 2.91
N LEU A 233 -2.38 12.28 4.05
CA LEU A 233 -2.71 12.87 5.34
C LEU A 233 -1.67 13.91 5.76
N GLN A 234 -0.39 13.60 5.64
CA GLN A 234 0.67 14.56 5.94
C GLN A 234 0.58 15.80 5.04
N ASP A 235 0.34 15.63 3.74
CA ASP A 235 0.13 16.72 2.78
C ASP A 235 -1.04 17.63 3.20
N GLY A 236 -2.19 17.02 3.54
CA GLY A 236 -3.37 17.76 4.00
C GLY A 236 -3.15 18.49 5.33
N LEU A 237 -2.51 17.85 6.31
CA LEU A 237 -2.21 18.47 7.61
C LEU A 237 -1.21 19.62 7.46
N SER A 238 -0.19 19.45 6.63
CA SER A 238 0.77 20.50 6.32
C SER A 238 0.11 21.69 5.59
N ARG A 239 -0.87 21.46 4.71
CA ARG A 239 -1.65 22.53 4.06
C ARG A 239 -2.54 23.30 5.04
N VAL A 240 -3.13 22.62 6.03
CA VAL A 240 -3.88 23.31 7.10
C VAL A 240 -3.00 24.31 7.85
N VAL A 241 -1.74 23.92 8.11
CA VAL A 241 -0.75 24.72 8.84
C VAL A 241 -0.19 25.85 7.97
N ALA A 242 0.11 25.55 6.71
CA ALA A 242 0.77 26.48 5.79
C ALA A 242 -0.19 27.51 5.18
N GLY A 243 -1.48 27.20 5.10
CA GLY A 243 -2.46 28.02 4.42
C GLY A 243 -2.45 27.85 2.89
N PRO A 244 -3.21 28.69 2.17
CA PRO A 244 -3.50 28.51 0.75
C PRO A 244 -2.32 28.85 -0.18
N ASP A 245 -1.49 29.82 0.22
CA ASP A 245 -0.56 30.49 -0.70
C ASP A 245 0.91 30.02 -0.52
N THR A 246 1.13 28.94 0.24
CA THR A 246 2.49 28.44 0.54
C THR A 246 2.76 27.10 -0.16
N ILE A 247 3.89 27.01 -0.86
CA ILE A 247 4.38 25.73 -1.41
C ILE A 247 4.68 24.76 -0.26
N LEU A 248 4.11 23.57 -0.34
CA LEU A 248 4.18 22.56 0.71
C LEU A 248 5.61 22.12 1.06
N ASP A 249 6.52 22.10 0.09
CA ASP A 249 7.93 21.71 0.30
C ASP A 249 8.68 22.69 1.21
N SER A 250 8.19 23.94 1.33
CA SER A 250 8.77 24.95 2.23
C SER A 250 8.32 24.78 3.68
N VAL A 251 7.30 23.95 3.92
CA VAL A 251 6.72 23.72 5.24
C VAL A 251 7.59 22.72 5.98
N PRO A 252 8.00 23.01 7.24
CA PRO A 252 8.77 22.04 8.01
C PRO A 252 7.94 20.77 8.24
N SER A 253 8.62 19.63 8.21
CA SER A 253 7.99 18.34 8.51
C SER A 253 7.44 18.31 9.94
N PRO A 254 6.35 17.56 10.19
CA PRO A 254 5.80 17.45 11.53
C PRO A 254 6.80 16.80 12.49
N SER A 255 6.85 17.30 13.73
CA SER A 255 7.68 16.73 14.81
C SER A 255 7.18 15.35 15.24
N SER A 256 5.87 15.11 15.12
CA SER A 256 5.29 13.78 15.29
C SER A 256 4.09 13.62 14.36
N LEU A 257 3.89 12.39 13.85
CA LEU A 257 2.73 11.99 13.05
C LEU A 257 2.27 10.62 13.55
N SER A 258 1.03 10.54 14.02
CA SER A 258 0.39 9.31 14.49
C SER A 258 -0.83 9.00 13.64
N LEU A 259 -0.93 7.76 13.15
CA LEU A 259 -1.99 7.29 12.26
C LEU A 259 -2.71 6.10 12.89
N SER A 260 -4.04 6.14 12.89
CA SER A 260 -4.90 5.05 13.34
C SER A 260 -5.78 4.59 12.17
N TYR A 261 -5.52 3.37 11.68
CA TYR A 261 -6.26 2.76 10.59
C TYR A 261 -7.48 2.03 11.16
N ALA A 262 -8.67 2.62 10.99
CA ALA A 262 -9.93 2.07 11.47
C ALA A 262 -10.59 1.12 10.46
N ARG A 263 -10.50 1.41 9.16
CA ARG A 263 -11.12 0.61 8.09
C ARG A 263 -10.21 0.52 6.86
N PRO A 264 -10.28 -0.60 6.09
CA PRO A 264 -9.52 -0.73 4.85
C PRO A 264 -9.94 0.34 3.84
N THR A 265 -8.95 0.99 3.23
CA THR A 265 -9.14 1.97 2.15
C THR A 265 -9.00 1.22 0.82
N GLN A 266 -10.06 1.19 0.03
CA GLN A 266 -10.09 0.55 -1.28
C GLN A 266 -9.33 1.42 -2.30
N ALA A 267 -8.66 0.77 -3.23
CA ALA A 267 -8.06 1.45 -4.38
C ALA A 267 -9.12 1.74 -5.46
N ASN A 268 -8.79 2.67 -6.34
CA ASN A 268 -9.64 3.24 -7.39
C ASN A 268 -10.95 3.82 -6.87
N ASN A 269 -10.92 4.50 -5.72
CA ASN A 269 -12.11 5.12 -5.12
C ASN A 269 -11.78 6.51 -4.56
N PHE A 270 -12.82 7.33 -4.40
CA PHE A 270 -12.75 8.67 -3.83
C PHE A 270 -12.91 8.62 -2.31
N TYR A 271 -12.18 9.50 -1.66
CA TYR A 271 -12.18 9.66 -0.21
C TYR A 271 -12.17 11.13 0.16
N VAL A 272 -12.78 11.46 1.30
CA VAL A 272 -12.82 12.81 1.85
C VAL A 272 -11.82 12.88 2.99
N LEU A 273 -10.80 13.71 2.82
CA LEU A 273 -9.89 14.12 3.87
C LEU A 273 -10.46 15.38 4.54
N ARG A 274 -10.58 15.35 5.86
CA ARG A 274 -10.90 16.52 6.68
C ARG A 274 -9.74 16.77 7.62
N ALA A 275 -9.30 18.01 7.72
CA ALA A 275 -8.23 18.38 8.62
C ALA A 275 -8.51 19.73 9.26
N SER A 276 -8.17 19.86 10.53
CA SER A 276 -8.36 21.07 11.32
C SER A 276 -7.27 21.20 12.38
N ILE A 277 -6.98 22.44 12.77
CA ILE A 277 -6.12 22.71 13.92
C ILE A 277 -6.90 22.30 15.17
N SER A 278 -6.38 21.36 15.95
CA SER A 278 -7.02 20.95 17.18
C SER A 278 -6.84 22.07 18.20
N SER A 279 -7.94 22.64 18.68
CA SER A 279 -7.87 23.43 19.90
C SER A 279 -7.66 22.46 21.07
N ARG A 280 -6.83 22.85 22.05
CA ARG A 280 -6.53 22.02 23.24
C ARG A 280 -7.77 21.69 24.09
N LEU A 281 -8.94 22.28 23.78
CA LEU A 281 -10.20 22.10 24.49
C LEU A 281 -11.02 20.90 24.00
N ASP A 282 -10.80 20.40 22.78
CA ASP A 282 -11.62 19.32 22.18
C ASP A 282 -11.19 17.92 22.62
N GLU A 283 -10.16 17.83 23.47
CA GLU A 283 -9.49 16.59 23.83
C GLU A 283 -10.29 15.70 24.81
N GLN A 284 -11.39 16.19 25.37
CA GLN A 284 -12.17 15.48 26.39
C GLN A 284 -13.52 14.91 25.89
N THR A 285 -13.97 15.22 24.67
CA THR A 285 -15.30 14.77 24.19
C THR A 285 -15.25 13.67 23.13
N LEU A 286 -14.10 13.43 22.47
CA LEU A 286 -14.00 12.49 21.34
C LEU A 286 -13.25 11.17 21.62
N LEU A 287 -12.90 10.90 22.88
CA LEU A 287 -12.42 9.59 23.29
C LEU A 287 -13.62 8.74 23.76
N PRO A 288 -14.00 7.65 23.07
CA PRO A 288 -14.57 6.55 23.82
C PRO A 288 -13.49 6.09 24.79
N GLN A 289 -13.77 6.15 26.09
CA GLN A 289 -13.00 5.43 27.10
C GLN A 289 -13.01 3.95 26.71
N SER A 290 -11.99 3.49 25.99
CA SER A 290 -11.68 2.06 25.97
C SER A 290 -10.96 1.78 27.27
N THR A 291 -11.74 1.39 28.29
CA THR A 291 -11.21 0.61 29.40
C THR A 291 -10.38 -0.55 28.83
N PRO A 292 -9.14 -0.78 29.26
CA PRO A 292 -8.36 -1.92 28.81
C PRO A 292 -8.97 -3.18 29.42
N ASP A 293 -9.95 -3.77 28.74
CA ASP A 293 -10.34 -5.14 29.02
C ASP A 293 -9.15 -6.03 28.73
N SER A 294 -8.67 -6.62 29.82
CA SER A 294 -7.56 -7.55 29.93
C SER A 294 -7.87 -8.86 29.19
N GLY A 295 -7.84 -8.80 27.87
CA GLY A 295 -8.04 -9.93 26.97
C GLY A 295 -6.72 -10.48 26.42
N LYS A 296 -6.01 -11.28 27.23
CA LYS A 296 -5.09 -12.38 26.84
C LYS A 296 -4.26 -12.15 25.55
N SER A 297 -3.11 -11.47 25.68
CA SER A 297 -2.09 -11.39 24.62
C SER A 297 -1.27 -12.68 24.53
N TRP A 298 -1.40 -13.40 23.41
CA TRP A 298 -0.59 -14.58 23.05
C TRP A 298 0.81 -14.24 22.52
N PHE A 299 1.24 -12.97 22.52
CA PHE A 299 2.53 -12.58 21.95
C PHE A 299 3.64 -12.41 23.00
N PRO A 300 4.85 -12.93 22.75
CA PRO A 300 5.96 -12.92 23.69
C PRO A 300 6.51 -11.50 23.92
N TRP A 301 6.86 -11.25 25.18
CA TRP A 301 7.03 -9.94 25.80
C TRP A 301 8.25 -9.11 25.35
N SER A 302 9.11 -9.65 24.48
CA SER A 302 10.37 -9.00 24.08
C SER A 302 10.29 -8.06 22.87
N LYS A 303 9.09 -7.71 22.40
CA LYS A 303 8.90 -6.74 21.30
C LYS A 303 7.88 -5.63 21.58
N ASN A 304 7.66 -5.27 22.83
CA ASN A 304 7.06 -3.97 23.17
C ASN A 304 8.14 -2.89 23.17
N VAL A 305 8.57 -2.48 21.97
CA VAL A 305 9.28 -1.21 21.78
C VAL A 305 8.23 -0.16 21.39
N THR A 306 7.32 0.13 22.30
CA THR A 306 6.61 1.41 22.30
C THR A 306 7.64 2.45 22.72
N LYS A 307 8.40 2.94 21.74
CA LYS A 307 9.22 4.13 21.91
C LYS A 307 8.23 5.26 22.19
N SER A 308 8.16 5.71 23.44
CA SER A 308 7.48 6.95 23.80
C SER A 308 7.91 8.04 22.82
N PRO A 309 7.00 8.90 22.33
CA PRO A 309 7.40 9.99 21.46
C PRO A 309 8.46 10.81 22.18
N VAL A 310 9.65 10.86 21.58
CA VAL A 310 10.74 11.70 22.03
C VAL A 310 10.24 13.13 21.91
N SER A 311 9.87 13.74 23.04
CA SER A 311 9.65 15.16 23.16
C SER A 311 11.00 15.88 23.05
N SER A 312 11.52 15.98 21.83
CA SER A 312 12.69 16.82 21.54
C SER A 312 12.22 18.09 20.84
N GLY A 313 11.99 19.14 21.62
CA GLY A 313 11.74 20.48 21.13
C GLY A 313 10.95 21.33 22.12
N THR A 314 11.64 22.15 22.91
CA THR A 314 11.12 23.11 23.90
C THR A 314 10.43 24.33 23.24
N GLY A 315 9.70 24.13 22.14
CA GLY A 315 9.01 25.18 21.40
C GLY A 315 7.49 25.08 21.54
N PRO A 316 6.73 26.16 21.28
CA PRO A 316 5.28 26.06 21.13
C PRO A 316 4.96 25.12 19.96
N VAL A 317 4.13 24.11 20.23
CA VAL A 317 3.71 23.08 19.27
C VAL A 317 2.25 23.31 18.92
N VAL A 318 1.93 23.19 17.63
CA VAL A 318 0.56 23.27 17.13
C VAL A 318 0.10 21.87 16.75
N GLU A 319 -0.96 21.43 17.41
CA GLU A 319 -1.57 20.13 17.15
C GLU A 319 -2.62 20.23 16.04
N VAL A 320 -2.51 19.35 15.06
CA VAL A 320 -3.41 19.29 13.91
C VAL A 320 -3.95 17.87 13.83
N SER A 321 -5.25 17.77 13.63
CA SER A 321 -5.93 16.50 13.51
C SER A 321 -6.56 16.37 12.13
N GLY A 322 -6.71 15.13 11.66
CA GLY A 322 -7.39 14.88 10.41
C GLY A 322 -8.00 13.49 10.32
N THR A 323 -9.00 13.35 9.48
CA THR A 323 -9.68 12.09 9.17
C THR A 323 -9.70 11.86 7.67
N ILE A 324 -9.65 10.60 7.27
CA ILE A 324 -10.05 10.15 5.94
C ILE A 324 -11.33 9.35 6.09
N GLU A 325 -12.36 9.78 5.37
CA GLU A 325 -13.69 9.20 5.33
C GLU A 325 -13.96 8.65 3.94
N ASN A 326 -14.67 7.52 3.87
CA ASN A 326 -15.23 7.08 2.60
C ASN A 326 -16.41 7.97 2.18
N MET A 327 -16.89 7.80 0.95
CA MET A 327 -18.04 8.57 0.44
C MET A 327 -19.35 8.33 1.22
N ALA A 328 -19.41 7.29 2.07
CA ALA A 328 -20.53 7.03 2.99
C ALA A 328 -20.36 7.72 4.36
N GLY A 329 -19.32 8.54 4.56
CA GLY A 329 -19.04 9.25 5.81
C GLY A 329 -18.43 8.39 6.92
N GLN A 330 -17.99 7.17 6.62
CA GLN A 330 -17.35 6.30 7.60
C GLN A 330 -15.85 6.59 7.67
N VAL A 331 -15.34 6.79 8.89
CA VAL A 331 -13.92 7.02 9.12
C VAL A 331 -13.10 5.76 8.80
N CYS A 332 -12.16 5.91 7.88
CA CYS A 332 -11.18 4.91 7.49
C CYS A 332 -9.86 5.09 8.22
N VAL A 333 -9.35 6.32 8.31
CA VAL A 333 -8.07 6.62 8.99
C VAL A 333 -8.19 7.91 9.79
N ARG A 334 -7.58 7.95 10.97
CA ARG A 334 -7.42 9.15 11.78
C ARG A 334 -5.94 9.49 11.90
N ALA A 335 -5.62 10.77 11.86
CA ALA A 335 -4.28 11.30 11.99
C ALA A 335 -4.22 12.36 13.08
N LYS A 336 -3.11 12.38 13.79
CA LYS A 336 -2.71 13.49 14.66
C LYS A 336 -1.27 13.84 14.34
N ALA A 337 -1.00 15.13 14.15
CA ALA A 337 0.34 15.63 13.91
C ALA A 337 0.65 16.82 14.80
N ALA A 338 1.92 16.92 15.21
CA ALA A 338 2.47 18.05 15.94
C ALA A 338 3.42 18.82 15.02
N PHE A 339 3.14 20.10 14.79
CA PHE A 339 4.01 20.99 14.02
C PHE A 339 4.69 22.00 14.95
N PRO A 340 5.93 22.44 14.64
CA PRO A 340 6.51 23.57 15.34
C PRO A 340 5.67 24.83 15.04
N ALA A 341 5.47 25.71 16.02
CA ALA A 341 4.67 26.93 15.82
C ALA A 341 5.18 27.82 14.68
N SER A 342 6.47 27.74 14.32
CA SER A 342 7.04 28.43 13.17
C SER A 342 6.48 27.96 11.82
N ALA A 343 5.83 26.80 11.78
CA ALA A 343 5.20 26.25 10.59
C ALA A 343 3.88 26.96 10.26
N VAL A 344 3.16 27.47 11.28
CA VAL A 344 1.88 28.15 11.08
C VAL A 344 2.12 29.51 10.46
N ARG A 345 1.66 29.70 9.22
CA ARG A 345 1.67 31.02 8.58
C ARG A 345 0.31 31.69 8.73
N GLY A 346 0.36 33.02 8.87
CA GLY A 346 -0.75 33.92 9.20
C GLY A 346 -1.80 34.00 8.11
#